data_AF-A0A846PZH1-F1
#
_entry.id   AF-A0A846PZH1-F1
#
_cell.length_a   1.000
_cell.length_b   1.000
_cell.length_c   1.000
_cell.angle_alpha   90.00
_cell.angle_beta   90.00
_cell.angle_gamma   90.00
#
_symmetry.space_group_name_H-M   'P 1'
#
loop_
_entity.id
_entity.type
_entity.pdbx_description
1 polymer ?
#
loop_
_entity_poly.entity_id
_entity_poly.type
_entity_poly.pdbx_seq_one_letter_code
_entity_poly.pdbx_strand_id
1 'polypeptide(L)'
;IVRRGLQSHFVFTGPKRGRDLVKAYNSCDVFVLPSEHEGFGLATLEAMACGKPVVITDYEGSSWFEGSRACRIVGCGKQRELARALIASLSTGVL
;
A
#
# COMPACT_ATOMS: atom_id res chain seq x y z
N ILE A 1 -1.42 4.30 -17.73
CA ILE A 1 -0.41 3.22 -17.86
C ILE A 1 0.12 3.13 -19.29
N VAL A 2 -0.70 2.82 -20.31
CA VAL A 2 -0.25 2.70 -21.72
C VAL A 2 0.38 3.97 -22.29
N ARG A 3 -0.27 5.14 -22.15
CA ARG A 3 0.29 6.43 -22.62
C ARG A 3 1.65 6.80 -22.01
N ARG A 4 1.98 6.22 -20.85
CA ARG A 4 3.26 6.44 -20.15
C ARG A 4 4.28 5.32 -20.41
N GLY A 5 3.96 4.33 -21.24
CA GLY A 5 4.83 3.18 -21.54
C GLY A 5 5.03 2.22 -20.38
N LEU A 6 4.14 2.24 -19.37
CA LEU A 6 4.34 1.49 -18.12
C LEU A 6 3.64 0.13 -18.10
N GLN A 7 3.00 -0.31 -19.19
CA GLN A 7 2.18 -1.52 -19.20
C GLN A 7 2.91 -2.80 -18.78
N SER A 8 4.21 -2.90 -19.01
CA SER A 8 5.04 -4.04 -18.56
C SER A 8 5.29 -4.06 -17.05
N HIS A 9 4.97 -2.98 -16.34
CA HIS A 9 5.18 -2.83 -14.90
C HIS A 9 3.88 -2.96 -14.08
N PHE A 10 2.74 -3.17 -14.75
CA PHE A 10 1.43 -3.27 -14.10
C PHE A 10 0.74 -4.57 -14.50
N VAL A 11 0.34 -5.37 -13.51
CA VAL A 11 -0.51 -6.54 -13.70
C VAL A 11 -1.86 -6.28 -13.07
N PHE A 12 -2.91 -6.24 -13.88
CA PHE A 12 -4.30 -6.16 -13.40
C PHE A 12 -4.80 -7.57 -13.08
N THR A 13 -4.91 -7.91 -11.81
CA THR A 13 -5.14 -9.29 -11.37
C THR A 13 -6.62 -9.67 -11.23
N GLY A 14 -7.53 -8.69 -11.38
CA GLY A 14 -8.95 -8.85 -11.08
C GLY A 14 -9.22 -8.98 -9.57
N PRO A 15 -10.48 -9.18 -9.15
CA PRO A 15 -10.82 -9.35 -7.75
C PRO A 15 -10.19 -10.63 -7.18
N LYS A 16 -9.69 -10.56 -5.94
CA LYS A 16 -9.18 -11.69 -5.17
C LYS A 16 -9.98 -11.87 -3.88
N ARG A 17 -10.14 -13.11 -3.42
CA ARG A 17 -10.89 -13.48 -2.21
C ARG A 17 -10.21 -14.63 -1.50
N GLY A 18 -10.45 -14.75 -0.18
CA GLY A 18 -9.96 -15.86 0.63
C GLY A 18 -8.46 -16.10 0.47
N ARG A 19 -8.07 -17.35 0.19
CA ARG A 19 -6.65 -17.75 0.07
C ARG A 19 -5.91 -17.02 -1.04
N ASP A 20 -6.56 -16.64 -2.13
CA ASP A 20 -5.89 -15.95 -3.23
C ASP A 20 -5.59 -14.48 -2.90
N LEU A 21 -6.42 -13.86 -2.05
CA LEU A 21 -6.14 -12.52 -1.53
C LEU A 21 -4.93 -12.54 -0.57
N VAL A 22 -4.89 -13.53 0.33
CA VAL A 22 -3.74 -13.73 1.23
C VAL A 22 -2.45 -13.99 0.45
N LYS A 23 -2.50 -14.79 -0.62
CA LYS A 23 -1.35 -14.99 -1.50
C LYS A 23 -0.90 -13.69 -2.18
N ALA A 24 -1.84 -12.85 -2.62
CA ALA A 24 -1.52 -11.57 -3.23
C ALA A 24 -0.77 -10.64 -2.25
N TYR A 25 -1.26 -10.51 -1.01
CA TYR A 25 -0.52 -9.77 0.02
C TYR A 25 0.86 -10.35 0.27
N ASN A 26 0.97 -11.67 0.43
CA ASN A 26 2.25 -12.31 0.68
C ASN A 26 3.26 -12.16 -0.46
N SER A 27 2.78 -11.98 -1.70
CA SER A 27 3.62 -11.80 -2.89
C SER A 27 4.19 -10.39 -3.07
N CYS A 28 3.76 -9.39 -2.29
CA CYS A 28 4.34 -8.05 -2.36
C CYS A 28 5.39 -7.80 -1.27
N ASP A 29 6.33 -6.90 -1.59
CA ASP A 29 7.30 -6.35 -0.63
C ASP A 29 6.71 -5.17 0.17
N VAL A 30 5.86 -4.36 -0.47
CA VAL A 30 5.20 -3.19 0.11
C VAL A 30 3.77 -3.10 -0.42
N PHE A 31 2.82 -2.77 0.44
CA PHE A 31 1.44 -2.47 0.07
C PHE A 31 1.18 -0.97 0.05
N VAL A 32 0.35 -0.50 -0.89
CA VAL A 32 0.00 0.91 -1.04
C VAL A 32 -1.52 1.09 -1.12
N LEU A 33 -2.06 2.02 -0.34
CA LEU A 33 -3.46 2.44 -0.40
C LEU A 33 -3.54 3.98 -0.54
N PRO A 34 -3.49 4.51 -1.77
CA PRO A 34 -3.50 5.94 -2.02
C PRO A 34 -4.95 6.50 -2.13
N SER A 35 -5.83 6.09 -1.23
CA SER A 35 -7.25 6.49 -1.22
C SER A 35 -7.43 7.92 -0.71
N GLU A 36 -8.29 8.70 -1.37
CA GLU A 36 -8.68 10.03 -0.86
C GLU A 36 -9.81 9.95 0.17
N HIS A 37 -10.69 8.94 0.01
CA HIS A 37 -11.80 8.67 0.92
C HIS A 37 -11.81 7.18 1.22
N GLU A 38 -11.78 6.83 2.50
CA GLU A 38 -11.76 5.45 2.94
C GLU A 38 -12.33 5.39 4.36
N GLY A 39 -13.03 4.31 4.70
CA GLY A 39 -13.63 4.17 6.01
C GLY A 39 -12.57 3.85 7.06
N PHE A 40 -12.27 2.56 7.21
CA PHE A 40 -11.33 2.09 8.22
C PHE A 40 -9.99 1.60 7.65
N GLY A 41 -9.91 1.42 6.32
CA GLY A 41 -8.69 0.88 5.71
C GLY A 41 -8.48 -0.60 6.01
N LEU A 42 -9.53 -1.43 5.86
CA LEU A 42 -9.44 -2.88 6.09
C LEU A 42 -8.33 -3.52 5.24
N ALA A 43 -8.17 -3.10 3.98
CA ALA A 43 -7.09 -3.58 3.12
C ALA A 43 -5.69 -3.27 3.68
N THR A 44 -5.53 -2.16 4.42
CA THR A 44 -4.29 -1.81 5.14
C THR A 44 -4.05 -2.77 6.28
N LEU A 45 -5.07 -3.06 7.09
CA LEU A 45 -4.97 -4.02 8.20
C LEU A 45 -4.67 -5.44 7.69
N GLU A 46 -5.32 -5.86 6.61
CA GLU A 46 -5.08 -7.18 6.00
C GLU A 46 -3.63 -7.30 5.50
N ALA A 47 -3.08 -6.25 4.87
CA ALA A 47 -1.69 -6.21 4.46
C ALA A 47 -0.73 -6.27 5.66
N MET A 48 -0.99 -5.45 6.70
CA MET A 48 -0.19 -5.44 7.93
C MET A 48 -0.24 -6.79 8.65
N ALA A 49 -1.40 -7.46 8.67
CA ALA A 49 -1.56 -8.80 9.25
C ALA A 49 -0.78 -9.87 8.46
N CYS A 50 -0.53 -9.65 7.17
CA CYS A 50 0.39 -10.45 6.36
C CYS A 50 1.87 -10.03 6.52
N GLY A 51 2.18 -9.18 7.51
CA GLY A 51 3.54 -8.70 7.78
C GLY A 51 4.07 -7.71 6.76
N LYS A 52 3.19 -7.02 6.01
CA LYS A 52 3.61 -6.12 4.94
C LYS A 52 3.74 -4.69 5.43
N PRO A 53 4.86 -4.00 5.13
CA PRO A 53 4.92 -2.56 5.30
C PRO A 53 3.90 -1.91 4.37
N VAL A 54 3.23 -0.87 4.89
CA VAL A 54 2.15 -0.17 4.19
C VAL A 54 2.50 1.31 4.03
N VAL A 55 2.16 1.86 2.87
CA VAL A 55 2.16 3.30 2.62
C VAL A 55 0.74 3.72 2.25
N ILE A 56 0.15 4.58 3.06
CA ILE A 56 -1.24 5.03 2.89
C ILE A 56 -1.31 6.55 2.80
N THR A 57 -2.40 7.06 2.26
CA THR A 57 -2.73 8.49 2.28
C THR A 57 -3.44 8.90 3.58
N ASP A 58 -3.46 10.20 3.88
CA ASP A 58 -4.11 10.81 5.05
C ASP A 58 -5.64 10.93 4.91
N TYR A 59 -6.33 9.81 4.63
CA TYR A 59 -7.80 9.72 4.64
C TYR A 59 -8.37 9.71 6.08
N GLU A 60 -9.70 9.75 6.22
CA GLU A 60 -10.42 9.95 7.49
C GLU A 60 -10.05 8.94 8.60
N GLY A 61 -9.80 7.68 8.24
CA GLY A 61 -9.39 6.60 9.14
C GLY A 61 -7.88 6.35 9.21
N SER A 62 -7.04 7.17 8.58
CA SER A 62 -5.59 6.93 8.54
C SER A 62 -4.92 7.07 9.91
N SER A 63 -5.49 7.88 10.81
CA SER A 63 -4.97 8.13 12.17
C SER A 63 -4.91 6.87 13.04
N TRP A 64 -5.73 5.85 12.75
CA TRP A 64 -5.66 4.54 13.42
C TRP A 64 -4.31 3.84 13.27
N PHE A 65 -3.53 4.22 12.28
CA PHE A 65 -2.23 3.62 11.96
C PHE A 65 -1.05 4.48 12.39
N GLU A 66 -1.29 5.65 12.99
CA GLU A 66 -0.22 6.54 13.47
C GLU A 66 0.67 5.85 14.51
N GLY A 67 1.97 6.12 14.43
CA GLY A 67 2.98 5.52 15.33
C GLY A 67 3.35 4.07 15.01
N SER A 68 2.61 3.38 14.13
CA SER A 68 3.01 2.04 13.68
C SER A 68 4.28 2.10 12.84
N ARG A 69 5.30 1.32 13.22
CA ARG A 69 6.53 1.18 12.43
C ARG A 69 6.30 0.53 11.06
N ALA A 70 5.20 -0.21 10.90
CA ALA A 70 4.84 -0.85 9.66
C ALA A 70 4.03 0.07 8.73
N CYS A 71 3.57 1.23 9.20
CA CYS A 71 2.75 2.16 8.41
C CYS A 71 3.44 3.51 8.22
N ARG A 72 3.36 4.02 7.00
CA ARG A 72 3.68 5.41 6.69
C ARG A 72 2.52 6.11 6.02
N ILE A 73 2.14 7.25 6.58
CA ILE A 73 1.06 8.10 6.10
C ILE A 73 1.67 9.25 5.31
N VAL A 74 1.12 9.53 4.14
CA VAL A 74 1.51 10.67 3.27
C VAL A 74 0.28 11.49 2.90
N GLY A 75 0.48 12.76 2.52
CA GLY A 75 -0.65 13.60 2.12
C GLY A 75 -1.35 13.14 0.84
N CYS A 76 -2.67 13.29 0.78
CA CYS A 76 -3.49 13.07 -0.41
C CYS A 76 -3.00 13.93 -1.58
N GLY A 77 -2.94 13.34 -2.78
CA GLY A 77 -2.43 14.01 -3.97
C GLY A 77 -0.94 14.35 -3.95
N LYS A 78 -0.15 13.93 -2.94
CA LYS A 78 1.31 14.17 -2.89
C LYS A 78 2.08 13.04 -3.57
N GLN A 79 1.95 12.90 -4.90
CA GLN A 79 2.50 11.73 -5.62
C GLN A 79 4.01 11.54 -5.48
N ARG A 80 4.78 12.64 -5.40
CA ARG A 80 6.23 12.57 -5.18
C ARG A 80 6.59 12.05 -3.78
N GLU A 81 5.79 12.40 -2.79
CA GLU A 81 5.98 11.93 -1.43
C GLU A 81 5.62 10.46 -1.30
N LEU A 82 4.48 10.05 -1.88
CA LEU A 82 4.07 8.65 -1.99
C LEU A 82 5.17 7.80 -2.66
N ALA A 83 5.71 8.26 -3.79
CA ALA A 83 6.77 7.54 -4.49
C ALA A 83 8.05 7.40 -3.64
N ARG A 84 8.50 8.48 -2.99
CA ARG A 84 9.65 8.42 -2.08
C ARG A 84 9.39 7.48 -0.90
N ALA A 85 8.17 7.49 -0.38
CA ALA A 85 7.79 6.59 0.71
C ALA A 85 7.90 5.13 0.27
N LEU A 86 7.32 4.77 -0.88
CA LEU A 86 7.42 3.41 -1.42
C LEU A 86 8.87 2.96 -1.62
N ILE A 87 9.70 3.81 -2.25
CA ILE A 87 11.12 3.50 -2.48
C ILE A 87 11.86 3.26 -1.15
N ALA A 88 11.66 4.13 -0.15
CA ALA A 88 12.30 3.97 1.14
C ALA A 88 11.84 2.69 1.89
N SER A 89 10.59 2.26 1.71
CA SER A 89 10.09 1.00 2.27
C SER A 89 10.74 -0.23 1.61
N LEU A 90 11.19 -0.13 0.35
CA LEU A 90 11.88 -1.22 -0.35
C LEU A 90 13.36 -1.32 0.03
N SER A 91 14.01 -0.20 0.39
CA SER A 91 15.43 -0.17 0.77
C SER A 91 15.70 -0.63 2.20
N THR A 92 14.67 -0.61 3.05
CA THR A 92 14.78 -1.05 4.44
C THR A 92 14.39 -2.51 4.51
N GLY A 93 15.36 -3.41 4.36
CA GLY A 93 15.17 -4.86 4.48
C GLY A 93 14.79 -5.26 5.90
N VAL A 94 13.59 -4.89 6.35
CA VAL A 94 13.01 -5.26 7.64
C VAL A 94 12.20 -6.53 7.44
N LEU A 95 12.85 -7.66 7.75
CA LEU A 95 12.25 -8.77 8.49
C LEU A 95 13.02 -8.87 9.82
#